data_AF-A0AAU1AQQ8-F1
#
_entry.id   AF-A0AAU1AQQ8-F1
#
_cell.length_a   1.000
_cell.length_b   1.000
_cell.length_c   1.000
_cell.angle_alpha   90.00
_cell.angle_beta   90.00
_cell.angle_gamma   90.00
#
_symmetry.space_group_name_H-M   'P 1'
#
loop_
_entity.id
_entity.type
_entity.pdbx_description
1 polymer ?
#
loop_
_entity_poly.entity_id
_entity_poly.type
_entity_poly.pdbx_seq_one_letter_code
_entity_poly.pdbx_strand_id
1 'polypeptide(L)'
;MRKQMEGDNQRRRALARQAREQGGQPSEFGASLSASKQLTSLDQGKRTGPPPAGRHKSDTTRGGPAPPSRGAADNPRPQPPPGGAAGVNSVGYQELVDDVRRRSGVDFSTAKVGAEATVLVLAFALDAAERQRLLAAVPNSLHDVVPVDGIERHRDLPGFLAEVGRISGRTPEQARYQVEATLAALADQDGDLVESLHVPDGLRELLNPPAAGGGIVGASTTTPTLDEAQLRAALDDLPYWAGDSAGLYRVIALPPDNLDRVLARLDRLREETGRGPSIGRPGGTAAVLTVRTNQADGVTALDVDLAHSIDDAVDEVGAGMAGG
;
A
#
# COMPACT_ATOMS: atom_id res chain seq x y z
N MET A 1 -42.30 -2.15 5.75
CA MET A 1 -41.52 -1.09 6.41
C MET A 1 -40.54 -0.33 5.51
N ARG A 2 -40.15 -0.79 4.31
CA ARG A 2 -39.23 -0.03 3.42
C ARG A 2 -39.81 1.28 2.87
N LYS A 3 -41.11 1.32 2.58
CA LYS A 3 -41.79 2.47 1.94
C LYS A 3 -41.90 3.72 2.84
N GLN A 4 -41.81 3.55 4.16
CA GLN A 4 -41.81 4.69 5.12
C GLN A 4 -40.43 5.35 5.24
N MET A 5 -39.34 4.58 5.18
CA MET A 5 -37.97 5.13 5.28
C MET A 5 -37.58 5.99 4.07
N GLU A 6 -38.12 5.68 2.90
CA GLU A 6 -37.81 6.41 1.66
C GLU A 6 -38.47 7.81 1.65
N GLY A 7 -39.69 7.92 2.18
CA GLY A 7 -40.40 9.19 2.35
C GLY A 7 -39.73 10.13 3.35
N ASP A 8 -39.20 9.59 4.46
CA ASP A 8 -38.45 10.37 5.45
C ASP A 8 -37.11 10.88 4.90
N ASN A 9 -36.42 10.07 4.09
CA ASN A 9 -35.17 10.49 3.47
C ASN A 9 -35.37 11.60 2.42
N GLN A 10 -36.47 11.54 1.66
CA GLN A 10 -36.80 12.60 0.71
C GLN A 10 -37.17 13.91 1.41
N ARG A 11 -37.97 13.87 2.49
CA ARG A 11 -38.27 15.07 3.31
C ARG A 11 -37.02 15.70 3.90
N ARG A 12 -36.07 14.89 4.38
CA ARG A 12 -34.79 15.37 4.93
C ARG A 12 -33.90 16.05 3.87
N ARG A 13 -33.85 15.49 2.65
CA ARG A 13 -33.11 16.12 1.53
C ARG A 13 -33.74 17.44 1.09
N ALA A 14 -35.05 17.61 1.22
CA ALA A 14 -35.72 18.87 0.91
C ALA A 14 -35.38 19.96 1.96
N LEU A 15 -35.45 19.63 3.25
CA LEU A 15 -35.10 20.56 4.34
C LEU A 15 -33.62 21.01 4.27
N ALA A 16 -32.71 20.10 3.94
CA ALA A 16 -31.29 20.43 3.80
C ALA A 16 -30.97 21.29 2.56
N ARG A 17 -31.84 21.31 1.54
CA ARG A 17 -31.71 22.24 0.41
C ARG A 17 -32.23 23.62 0.79
N GLN A 18 -33.39 23.68 1.43
CA GLN A 18 -34.01 24.92 1.88
C GLN A 18 -33.13 25.70 2.88
N ALA A 19 -32.42 25.00 3.78
CA ALA A 19 -31.47 25.63 4.71
C ALA A 19 -30.28 26.29 4.00
N ARG A 20 -29.79 25.70 2.88
CA ARG A 20 -28.68 26.27 2.08
C ARG A 20 -29.13 27.47 1.26
N GLU A 21 -30.36 27.44 0.73
CA GLU A 21 -30.95 28.56 -0.03
C GLU A 21 -31.17 29.80 0.85
N GLN A 22 -31.35 29.62 2.17
CA GLN A 22 -31.46 30.71 3.14
C GLN A 22 -30.11 31.15 3.74
N GLY A 23 -28.98 30.66 3.20
CA GLY A 23 -27.63 31.04 3.64
C GLY A 23 -27.22 30.49 5.01
N GLY A 24 -27.97 29.54 5.57
CA GLY A 24 -27.68 28.90 6.87
C GLY A 24 -26.93 27.57 6.75
N GLN A 25 -26.31 27.14 7.85
CA GLN A 25 -25.66 25.82 7.91
C GLN A 25 -26.67 24.70 8.25
N PRO A 26 -26.59 23.50 7.62
CA PRO A 26 -27.53 22.39 7.85
C PRO A 26 -27.59 21.86 9.30
N SER A 27 -26.64 22.23 10.15
CA SER A 27 -26.57 21.88 11.58
C SER A 27 -27.60 22.60 12.46
N GLU A 28 -28.18 23.71 12.00
CA GLU A 28 -29.16 24.49 12.79
C GLU A 28 -30.61 24.00 12.63
N PHE A 29 -30.90 23.18 11.62
CA PHE A 29 -32.25 22.67 11.32
C PHE A 29 -32.44 21.16 11.59
N GLY A 30 -31.67 20.60 12.53
CA GLY A 30 -31.89 19.23 13.01
C GLY A 30 -31.54 18.13 12.00
N ALA A 31 -30.62 18.42 11.06
CA ALA A 31 -30.06 17.44 10.13
C ALA A 31 -28.60 17.08 10.46
N SER A 32 -28.22 17.12 11.74
CA SER A 32 -26.96 16.55 12.22
C SER A 32 -27.16 15.09 12.65
N LEU A 33 -26.38 14.21 12.03
CA LEU A 33 -26.26 12.81 12.39
C LEU A 33 -25.53 12.69 13.74
N SER A 34 -26.15 11.95 14.66
CA SER A 34 -25.47 11.03 15.58
C SER A 34 -24.27 11.57 16.40
N ALA A 35 -24.53 12.46 17.36
CA ALA A 35 -23.60 12.76 18.46
C ALA A 35 -24.30 12.75 19.83
N SER A 36 -25.27 11.86 20.05
CA SER A 36 -26.01 11.79 21.33
C SER A 36 -26.32 10.37 21.83
N LYS A 37 -25.52 9.36 21.44
CA LYS A 37 -25.60 8.01 22.03
C LYS A 37 -24.39 7.61 22.87
N GLN A 38 -23.36 8.46 23.00
CA GLN A 38 -22.19 8.17 23.84
C GLN A 38 -22.26 8.76 25.26
N LEU A 39 -23.29 9.54 25.62
CA LEU A 39 -23.43 10.11 26.98
C LEU A 39 -24.50 9.42 27.84
N THR A 40 -25.17 8.37 27.36
CA THR A 40 -26.24 7.69 28.12
C THR A 40 -25.80 6.35 28.75
N SER A 41 -24.54 5.93 28.55
CA SER A 41 -23.99 4.71 29.17
C SER A 41 -23.18 4.98 30.46
N LEU A 42 -23.00 6.25 30.84
CA LEU A 42 -22.21 6.64 32.02
C LEU A 42 -23.05 6.97 33.27
N ASP A 43 -24.39 6.88 33.20
CA ASP A 43 -25.28 7.34 34.29
C ASP A 43 -26.24 6.25 34.84
N GLN A 44 -26.04 4.98 34.49
CA GLN A 44 -26.86 3.84 35.01
C GLN A 44 -26.08 2.87 35.90
N GLY A 45 -25.06 3.37 36.61
CA GLY A 45 -24.19 2.59 37.49
C GLY A 45 -24.22 2.98 38.97
N LYS A 46 -25.26 3.65 39.49
CA LYS A 46 -25.41 3.87 40.95
C LYS A 46 -26.18 2.73 41.60
N ARG A 47 -25.49 1.61 41.86
CA ARG A 47 -25.91 0.64 42.87
C ARG A 47 -25.28 1.01 44.22
N THR A 48 -26.14 1.15 45.20
CA THR A 48 -25.86 1.31 46.62
C THR A 48 -24.97 0.16 47.14
N GLY A 49 -23.72 0.47 47.45
CA GLY A 49 -22.86 -0.42 48.25
C GLY A 49 -23.20 -0.33 49.75
N PRO A 50 -22.91 -1.38 50.54
CA PRO A 50 -23.12 -1.37 51.98
C PRO A 50 -22.14 -0.43 52.72
N PRO A 51 -22.48 0.04 53.94
CA PRO A 51 -21.73 1.10 54.64
C PRO A 51 -20.36 0.63 55.17
N PRO A 52 -19.42 1.57 55.39
CA PRO A 52 -18.06 1.24 55.82
C PRO A 52 -17.96 0.92 57.31
N ALA A 53 -17.28 -0.17 57.66
CA ALA A 53 -16.85 -0.46 59.02
C ALA A 53 -15.50 0.23 59.32
N GLY A 54 -15.41 0.85 60.50
CA GLY A 54 -14.34 1.76 60.90
C GLY A 54 -13.00 1.12 61.29
N ARG A 55 -12.07 2.03 61.59
CA ARG A 55 -10.68 1.81 62.05
C ARG A 55 -10.61 1.13 63.42
N HIS A 56 -9.67 0.21 63.63
CA HIS A 56 -8.77 0.16 64.80
C HIS A 56 -7.51 -0.68 64.50
N LYS A 57 -6.40 -0.32 65.16
CA LYS A 57 -5.03 -0.84 65.02
C LYS A 57 -4.76 -2.11 65.85
N SER A 58 -3.71 -2.80 65.40
CA SER A 58 -2.82 -3.85 65.97
C SER A 58 -2.77 -4.08 67.49
N ASP A 59 -2.65 -5.34 67.93
CA ASP A 59 -1.37 -5.95 68.36
C ASP A 59 -1.48 -7.48 68.64
N THR A 60 -0.31 -8.12 68.55
CA THR A 60 0.19 -9.46 68.88
C THR A 60 -0.51 -10.31 69.95
N THR A 61 -0.56 -11.64 69.71
CA THR A 61 -0.01 -12.71 70.61
C THR A 61 -0.55 -14.12 70.26
N ARG A 62 0.37 -15.00 69.84
CA ARG A 62 0.55 -16.43 70.23
C ARG A 62 -0.65 -17.41 70.22
N GLY A 63 -0.48 -18.50 69.45
CA GLY A 63 -0.83 -19.87 69.85
C GLY A 63 -2.08 -20.47 69.20
N GLY A 64 -1.90 -21.52 68.39
CA GLY A 64 -2.96 -22.26 67.67
C GLY A 64 -3.92 -23.07 68.55
N PRO A 65 -4.88 -23.80 67.93
CA PRO A 65 -4.56 -25.11 67.34
C PRO A 65 -5.14 -25.35 65.92
N ALA A 66 -4.68 -26.45 65.31
CA ALA A 66 -4.78 -26.80 63.89
C ALA A 66 -6.20 -27.10 63.35
N PRO A 67 -6.47 -26.81 62.06
CA PRO A 67 -7.63 -27.31 61.33
C PRO A 67 -7.30 -28.52 60.42
N PRO A 68 -8.33 -29.28 59.98
CA PRO A 68 -8.20 -30.66 59.48
C PRO A 68 -7.92 -30.79 57.97
N SER A 69 -7.74 -32.06 57.59
CA SER A 69 -7.38 -32.71 56.31
C SER A 69 -7.74 -31.99 55.00
N ARG A 70 -6.74 -31.94 54.10
CA ARG A 70 -6.83 -31.47 52.71
C ARG A 70 -7.91 -32.23 51.91
N GLY A 71 -9.08 -31.60 51.76
CA GLY A 71 -10.02 -31.88 50.68
C GLY A 71 -9.49 -31.31 49.37
N ALA A 72 -9.67 -32.05 48.28
CA ALA A 72 -9.29 -31.67 46.92
C ALA A 72 -9.94 -30.32 46.53
N ALA A 73 -9.12 -29.39 46.04
CA ALA A 73 -9.61 -28.14 45.50
C ALA A 73 -10.03 -28.34 44.03
N ASP A 74 -11.32 -28.17 43.79
CA ASP A 74 -11.92 -27.89 42.48
C ASP A 74 -11.35 -26.58 41.93
N ASN A 75 -10.26 -26.66 41.15
CA ASN A 75 -9.92 -25.75 40.04
C ASN A 75 -8.52 -26.09 39.49
N PRO A 76 -8.40 -26.91 38.43
CA PRO A 76 -7.14 -27.00 37.71
C PRO A 76 -6.90 -25.69 36.95
N ARG A 77 -5.69 -25.12 37.07
CA ARG A 77 -5.23 -24.02 36.19
C ARG A 77 -5.35 -24.46 34.72
N PRO A 78 -5.71 -23.56 33.79
CA PRO A 78 -5.68 -23.88 32.36
C PRO A 78 -4.27 -24.32 31.95
N GLN A 79 -4.15 -25.55 31.46
CA GLN A 79 -2.93 -25.99 30.79
C GLN A 79 -2.91 -25.37 29.37
N PRO A 80 -1.76 -24.88 28.89
CA PRO A 80 -1.64 -24.48 27.50
C PRO A 80 -1.83 -25.72 26.60
N PRO A 81 -2.48 -25.58 25.42
CA PRO A 81 -2.71 -26.70 24.53
C PRO A 81 -1.39 -27.32 24.05
N PRO A 82 -1.37 -28.65 23.79
CA PRO A 82 -0.20 -29.32 23.25
C PRO A 82 0.15 -28.75 21.86
N GLY A 83 1.45 -28.56 21.65
CA GLY A 83 2.04 -27.83 20.52
C GLY A 83 1.40 -28.14 19.17
N GLY A 84 0.88 -27.09 18.54
CA GLY A 84 0.59 -27.10 17.12
C GLY A 84 1.89 -27.33 16.35
N ALA A 85 1.80 -28.13 15.29
CA ALA A 85 2.74 -28.11 14.18
C ALA A 85 3.03 -26.65 13.81
N ALA A 86 4.31 -26.34 13.54
CA ALA A 86 4.83 -25.02 13.20
C ALA A 86 3.77 -24.17 12.49
N GLY A 87 3.21 -23.21 13.23
CA GLY A 87 2.14 -22.37 12.74
C GLY A 87 2.68 -21.55 11.59
N VAL A 88 2.01 -21.64 10.45
CA VAL A 88 1.97 -20.52 9.50
C VAL A 88 1.48 -19.34 10.33
N ASN A 89 2.36 -18.39 10.64
CA ASN A 89 1.99 -17.20 11.39
C ASN A 89 1.00 -16.43 10.52
N SER A 90 -0.29 -16.68 10.69
CA SER A 90 -1.33 -15.96 9.95
C SER A 90 -1.22 -14.49 10.32
N VAL A 91 -0.65 -13.70 9.42
CA VAL A 91 -0.40 -12.28 9.59
C VAL A 91 -1.70 -11.58 9.96
N GLY A 92 -1.64 -10.66 10.91
CA GLY A 92 -2.77 -9.78 11.17
C GLY A 92 -2.99 -8.89 9.94
N TYR A 93 -4.18 -8.90 9.35
CA TYR A 93 -4.53 -8.01 8.24
C TYR A 93 -4.10 -6.54 8.44
N GLN A 94 -4.23 -6.03 9.67
CA GLN A 94 -3.79 -4.67 10.01
C GLN A 94 -2.28 -4.47 9.92
N GLU A 95 -1.50 -5.46 10.34
CA GLU A 95 -0.03 -5.42 10.31
C GLU A 95 0.48 -5.38 8.86
N LEU A 96 -0.05 -6.23 7.99
CA LEU A 96 0.30 -6.20 6.56
C LEU A 96 -0.04 -4.84 5.93
N VAL A 97 -1.26 -4.34 6.15
CA VAL A 97 -1.68 -3.06 5.56
C VAL A 97 -0.86 -1.90 6.13
N ASP A 98 -0.49 -1.94 7.41
CA ASP A 98 0.39 -0.93 8.01
C ASP A 98 1.82 -0.99 7.47
N ASP A 99 2.35 -2.17 7.17
CA ASP A 99 3.66 -2.33 6.53
C ASP A 99 3.65 -1.76 5.12
N VAL A 100 2.60 -2.08 4.35
CA VAL A 100 2.36 -1.51 3.02
C VAL A 100 2.21 0.01 3.09
N ARG A 101 1.47 0.53 4.06
CA ARG A 101 1.30 1.97 4.31
C ARG A 101 2.64 2.66 4.55
N ARG A 102 3.48 2.09 5.41
CA ARG A 102 4.81 2.63 5.71
C ARG A 102 5.71 2.65 4.46
N ARG A 103 5.61 1.62 3.60
CA ARG A 103 6.40 1.46 2.37
C ARG A 103 6.01 2.36 1.23
N SER A 104 4.71 2.54 1.05
CA SER A 104 4.15 3.31 -0.06
C SER A 104 3.93 4.79 0.27
N GLY A 105 4.12 5.21 1.53
CA GLY A 105 3.98 6.61 1.95
C GLY A 105 2.54 7.15 1.92
N VAL A 106 1.54 6.30 1.72
CA VAL A 106 0.12 6.68 1.60
C VAL A 106 -0.65 6.55 2.93
N ASP A 107 -1.90 6.99 2.97
CA ASP A 107 -2.78 6.74 4.11
C ASP A 107 -3.27 5.28 4.17
N PHE A 108 -3.77 4.86 5.34
CA PHE A 108 -4.19 3.47 5.56
C PHE A 108 -5.27 3.00 4.59
N SER A 109 -6.23 3.85 4.23
CA SER A 109 -7.33 3.45 3.34
C SER A 109 -6.83 3.20 1.91
N THR A 110 -5.89 4.03 1.47
CA THR A 110 -5.24 3.92 0.16
C THR A 110 -4.31 2.69 0.11
N ALA A 111 -3.54 2.42 1.17
CA ALA A 111 -2.72 1.22 1.30
C ALA A 111 -3.56 -0.06 1.34
N LYS A 112 -4.66 -0.06 2.09
CA LYS A 112 -5.64 -1.16 2.14
C LYS A 112 -6.12 -1.54 0.74
N VAL A 113 -6.69 -0.57 0.01
CA VAL A 113 -7.28 -0.83 -1.31
C VAL A 113 -6.22 -1.28 -2.30
N GLY A 114 -5.01 -0.73 -2.19
CA GLY A 114 -3.87 -1.15 -3.01
C GLY A 114 -3.43 -2.58 -2.75
N ALA A 115 -3.36 -3.00 -1.47
CA ALA A 115 -2.99 -4.35 -1.08
C ALA A 115 -4.07 -5.37 -1.52
N GLU A 116 -5.35 -5.06 -1.31
CA GLU A 116 -6.49 -5.86 -1.79
C GLU A 116 -6.42 -6.05 -3.30
N ALA A 117 -6.30 -4.95 -4.06
CA ALA A 117 -6.18 -4.99 -5.51
C ALA A 117 -4.99 -5.84 -5.98
N THR A 118 -3.82 -5.65 -5.36
CA THR A 118 -2.61 -6.40 -5.73
C THR A 118 -2.77 -7.90 -5.53
N VAL A 119 -3.26 -8.32 -4.35
CA VAL A 119 -3.46 -9.74 -4.03
C VAL A 119 -4.48 -10.38 -4.97
N LEU A 120 -5.58 -9.68 -5.25
CA LEU A 120 -6.63 -10.17 -6.15
C LEU A 120 -6.13 -10.31 -7.60
N VAL A 121 -5.49 -9.29 -8.16
CA VAL A 121 -5.00 -9.35 -9.55
C VAL A 121 -3.90 -10.40 -9.68
N LEU A 122 -3.00 -10.51 -8.70
CA LEU A 122 -1.97 -11.55 -8.67
C LEU A 122 -2.60 -12.95 -8.62
N ALA A 123 -3.60 -13.15 -7.77
CA ALA A 123 -4.33 -14.41 -7.69
C ALA A 123 -4.97 -14.81 -9.03
N PHE A 124 -5.45 -13.85 -9.83
CA PHE A 124 -6.02 -14.09 -11.16
C PHE A 124 -4.95 -14.30 -12.25
N ALA A 125 -3.77 -13.71 -12.11
CA ALA A 125 -2.64 -13.94 -13.02
C ALA A 125 -2.07 -15.36 -12.88
N LEU A 126 -1.99 -15.85 -11.64
CA LEU A 126 -1.45 -17.17 -11.28
C LEU A 126 -2.31 -18.35 -11.77
N ASP A 127 -1.67 -19.52 -11.91
CA ASP A 127 -2.37 -20.77 -12.15
C ASP A 127 -2.99 -21.32 -10.85
N ALA A 128 -3.87 -22.32 -10.97
CA ALA A 128 -4.78 -22.70 -9.89
C ALA A 128 -4.08 -23.13 -8.59
N ALA A 129 -2.93 -23.80 -8.68
CA ALA A 129 -2.18 -24.26 -7.51
C ALA A 129 -1.52 -23.10 -6.77
N GLU A 130 -0.84 -22.21 -7.50
CA GLU A 130 -0.18 -21.01 -6.99
C GLU A 130 -1.19 -20.02 -6.44
N ARG A 131 -2.33 -19.85 -7.12
CA ARG A 131 -3.47 -19.06 -6.63
C ARG A 131 -3.94 -19.57 -5.28
N GLN A 132 -4.19 -20.88 -5.16
CA GLN A 132 -4.67 -21.45 -3.90
C GLN A 132 -3.64 -21.26 -2.77
N ARG A 133 -2.35 -21.38 -3.09
CA ARG A 133 -1.26 -21.15 -2.12
C ARG A 133 -1.23 -19.70 -1.64
N LEU A 134 -1.26 -18.73 -2.57
CA LEU A 134 -1.31 -17.30 -2.24
C LEU A 134 -2.52 -16.98 -1.35
N LEU A 135 -3.72 -17.39 -1.77
CA LEU A 135 -4.95 -17.07 -1.06
C LEU A 135 -5.06 -17.74 0.31
N ALA A 136 -4.43 -18.90 0.51
CA ALA A 136 -4.37 -19.55 1.81
C ALA A 136 -3.40 -18.87 2.79
N ALA A 137 -2.39 -18.15 2.27
CA ALA A 137 -1.37 -17.48 3.07
C ALA A 137 -1.76 -16.03 3.44
N VAL A 138 -2.63 -15.39 2.67
CA VAL A 138 -3.08 -14.02 2.93
C VAL A 138 -4.33 -13.96 3.83
N PRO A 139 -4.49 -12.90 4.65
CA PRO A 139 -5.71 -12.68 5.42
C PRO A 139 -6.97 -12.59 4.55
N ASN A 140 -8.07 -13.21 5.01
CA ASN A 140 -9.29 -13.30 4.20
C ASN A 140 -9.85 -11.96 3.74
N SER A 141 -9.68 -10.91 4.53
CA SER A 141 -10.12 -9.56 4.18
C SER A 141 -9.44 -8.99 2.92
N LEU A 142 -8.27 -9.50 2.51
CA LEU A 142 -7.59 -9.02 1.31
C LEU A 142 -8.17 -9.55 -0.01
N HIS A 143 -8.94 -10.63 0.05
CA HIS A 143 -9.44 -11.33 -1.14
C HIS A 143 -10.95 -11.64 -1.13
N ASP A 144 -11.68 -11.21 -0.08
CA ASP A 144 -13.15 -11.36 0.00
C ASP A 144 -13.90 -10.26 -0.76
N VAL A 145 -13.18 -9.25 -1.24
CA VAL A 145 -13.75 -8.11 -1.99
C VAL A 145 -13.49 -8.28 -3.46
N VAL A 146 -14.45 -8.82 -4.22
CA VAL A 146 -14.33 -8.90 -5.69
C VAL A 146 -14.94 -7.64 -6.33
N PRO A 147 -14.23 -6.96 -7.24
CA PRO A 147 -14.77 -5.81 -7.97
C PRO A 147 -16.05 -6.18 -8.74
N VAL A 148 -17.00 -5.25 -8.80
CA VAL A 148 -18.30 -5.46 -9.49
C VAL A 148 -18.10 -5.75 -10.98
N ASP A 149 -17.13 -5.10 -11.60
CA ASP A 149 -16.81 -5.25 -13.03
C ASP A 149 -15.94 -6.49 -13.31
N GLY A 150 -15.60 -7.28 -12.29
CA GLY A 150 -14.69 -8.40 -12.40
C GLY A 150 -13.21 -8.00 -12.44
N ILE A 151 -12.37 -9.00 -12.67
CA ILE A 151 -10.91 -8.88 -12.75
C ILE A 151 -10.46 -9.44 -14.11
N GLU A 152 -9.75 -8.63 -14.88
CA GLU A 152 -9.15 -9.06 -16.14
C GLU A 152 -7.82 -9.79 -15.88
N ARG A 153 -7.59 -10.91 -16.60
CA ARG A 153 -6.37 -11.68 -16.45
C ARG A 153 -5.30 -11.15 -17.40
N HIS A 154 -4.25 -10.56 -16.83
CA HIS A 154 -3.06 -10.09 -17.54
C HIS A 154 -1.83 -10.91 -17.15
N ARG A 155 -0.97 -11.23 -18.11
CA ARG A 155 0.26 -12.03 -17.91
C ARG A 155 1.55 -11.23 -18.13
N ASP A 156 1.41 -10.05 -18.72
CA ASP A 156 2.43 -9.02 -18.90
C ASP A 156 2.34 -7.96 -17.79
N LEU A 157 3.47 -7.32 -17.50
CA LEU A 157 3.57 -6.31 -16.46
C LEU A 157 2.68 -5.08 -16.71
N PRO A 158 2.62 -4.49 -17.92
CA PRO A 158 1.72 -3.37 -18.22
C PRO A 158 0.26 -3.64 -17.92
N GLY A 159 -0.29 -4.74 -18.47
CA GLY A 159 -1.68 -5.11 -18.25
C GLY A 159 -1.97 -5.38 -16.78
N PHE A 160 -1.04 -6.03 -16.08
CA PHE A 160 -1.14 -6.26 -14.63
C PHE A 160 -1.19 -4.95 -13.83
N LEU A 161 -0.26 -4.02 -14.09
CA LEU A 161 -0.21 -2.73 -13.39
C LEU A 161 -1.42 -1.85 -13.74
N ALA A 162 -1.88 -1.89 -14.99
CA ALA A 162 -3.08 -1.19 -15.42
C ALA A 162 -4.32 -1.71 -14.68
N GLU A 163 -4.44 -3.02 -14.49
CA GLU A 163 -5.58 -3.64 -13.79
C GLU A 163 -5.54 -3.34 -12.29
N VAL A 164 -4.37 -3.41 -11.65
CA VAL A 164 -4.20 -2.98 -10.24
C VAL A 164 -4.52 -1.49 -10.09
N GLY A 165 -4.07 -0.66 -11.03
CA GLY A 165 -4.36 0.77 -11.09
C GLY A 165 -5.86 1.05 -11.22
N ARG A 166 -6.55 0.33 -12.11
CA ARG A 166 -8.00 0.42 -12.33
C ARG A 166 -8.78 0.10 -11.06
N ILE A 167 -8.47 -1.03 -10.40
CA ILE A 167 -9.16 -1.46 -9.18
C ILE A 167 -8.88 -0.52 -8.01
N SER A 168 -7.64 -0.02 -7.90
CA SER A 168 -7.21 0.81 -6.77
C SER A 168 -7.33 2.33 -6.99
N GLY A 169 -7.77 2.78 -8.17
CA GLY A 169 -7.88 4.20 -8.52
C GLY A 169 -6.54 4.92 -8.69
N ARG A 170 -5.49 4.19 -9.08
CA ARG A 170 -4.09 4.69 -9.20
C ARG A 170 -3.61 4.70 -10.64
N THR A 171 -2.62 5.55 -10.92
CA THR A 171 -1.88 5.46 -12.19
C THR A 171 -1.04 4.16 -12.24
N PRO A 172 -0.64 3.66 -13.42
CA PRO A 172 0.20 2.45 -13.52
C PRO A 172 1.50 2.56 -12.71
N GLU A 173 2.14 3.72 -12.71
CA GLU A 173 3.36 3.95 -11.92
C GLU A 173 3.09 3.89 -10.41
N GLN A 174 2.00 4.52 -9.93
CA GLN A 174 1.61 4.42 -8.53
C GLN A 174 1.21 2.99 -8.15
N ALA A 175 0.56 2.26 -9.05
CA ALA A 175 0.23 0.86 -8.87
C ALA A 175 1.49 0.01 -8.76
N ARG A 176 2.54 0.29 -9.55
CA ARG A 176 3.82 -0.40 -9.45
C ARG A 176 4.43 -0.31 -8.06
N TYR A 177 4.62 0.91 -7.53
CA TYR A 177 5.18 1.07 -6.18
C TYR A 177 4.30 0.44 -5.11
N GLN A 178 2.98 0.51 -5.27
CA GLN A 178 2.03 -0.15 -4.38
C GLN A 178 2.18 -1.68 -4.42
N VAL A 179 2.36 -2.27 -5.61
CA VAL A 179 2.57 -3.70 -5.80
C VAL A 179 3.89 -4.13 -5.17
N GLU A 180 4.99 -3.43 -5.48
CA GLU A 180 6.31 -3.69 -4.90
C GLU A 180 6.28 -3.62 -3.36
N ALA A 181 5.64 -2.59 -2.80
CA ALA A 181 5.44 -2.46 -1.35
C ALA A 181 4.66 -3.64 -0.75
N THR A 182 3.62 -4.11 -1.46
CA THR A 182 2.76 -5.23 -1.05
C THR A 182 3.51 -6.55 -1.10
N LEU A 183 4.22 -6.82 -2.20
CA LEU A 183 5.00 -8.05 -2.37
C LEU A 183 6.15 -8.12 -1.37
N ALA A 184 6.85 -7.01 -1.14
CA ALA A 184 7.85 -6.94 -0.09
C ALA A 184 7.22 -7.19 1.29
N ALA A 185 6.01 -6.66 1.56
CA ALA A 185 5.37 -6.85 2.87
C ALA A 185 4.95 -8.30 3.08
N LEU A 186 4.55 -9.00 2.01
CA LEU A 186 4.32 -10.44 2.04
C LEU A 186 5.63 -11.21 2.22
N ALA A 187 6.72 -10.83 1.56
CA ALA A 187 8.00 -11.50 1.65
C ALA A 187 8.63 -11.41 3.05
N ASP A 188 8.50 -10.26 3.73
CA ASP A 188 8.99 -10.11 5.11
C ASP A 188 8.24 -11.01 6.11
N GLN A 189 7.00 -11.35 5.80
CA GLN A 189 6.14 -12.16 6.65
C GLN A 189 6.28 -13.66 6.34
N ASP A 190 6.35 -13.99 5.04
CA ASP A 190 6.50 -15.35 4.52
C ASP A 190 7.33 -15.31 3.23
N GLY A 191 8.66 -15.30 3.39
CA GLY A 191 9.61 -15.26 2.28
C GLY A 191 9.51 -16.50 1.40
N ASP A 192 9.30 -17.67 2.01
CA ASP A 192 9.15 -18.95 1.31
C ASP A 192 7.92 -18.94 0.38
N LEU A 193 6.83 -18.26 0.78
CA LEU A 193 5.69 -18.05 -0.10
C LEU A 193 6.08 -17.27 -1.35
N VAL A 194 6.71 -16.10 -1.19
CA VAL A 194 7.03 -15.23 -2.33
C VAL A 194 8.06 -15.88 -3.25
N GLU A 195 9.06 -16.56 -2.70
CA GLU A 195 10.07 -17.30 -3.48
C GLU A 195 9.47 -18.49 -4.24
N SER A 196 8.43 -19.14 -3.70
CA SER A 196 7.80 -20.31 -4.33
C SER A 196 6.70 -19.95 -5.34
N LEU A 197 6.29 -18.68 -5.43
CA LEU A 197 5.28 -18.24 -6.39
C LEU A 197 5.83 -18.21 -7.81
N HIS A 198 5.36 -19.17 -8.61
CA HIS A 198 5.66 -19.21 -10.03
C HIS A 198 4.75 -18.22 -10.78
N VAL A 199 5.24 -16.98 -10.94
CA VAL A 199 4.55 -15.96 -11.73
C VAL A 199 4.84 -16.11 -13.24
N PRO A 200 3.90 -15.67 -14.11
CA PRO A 200 4.17 -15.52 -15.53
C PRO A 200 5.46 -14.74 -15.80
N ASP A 201 6.18 -15.09 -16.87
CA ASP A 201 7.47 -14.49 -17.27
C ASP A 201 7.45 -12.96 -17.26
N GLY A 202 6.36 -12.37 -17.76
CA GLY A 202 6.18 -10.92 -17.82
C GLY A 202 6.07 -10.24 -16.44
N LEU A 203 5.83 -10.98 -15.36
CA LEU A 203 5.72 -10.44 -14.00
C LEU A 203 6.94 -10.73 -13.13
N ARG A 204 7.95 -11.45 -13.63
CA ARG A 204 9.14 -11.83 -12.84
C ARG A 204 9.92 -10.62 -12.29
N GLU A 205 9.91 -9.51 -13.03
CA GLU A 205 10.56 -8.25 -12.63
C GLU A 205 10.01 -7.71 -11.29
N LEU A 206 8.74 -7.98 -10.97
CA LEU A 206 8.13 -7.54 -9.71
C LEU A 206 8.61 -8.33 -8.49
N LEU A 207 8.99 -9.60 -8.69
CA LEU A 207 9.47 -10.48 -7.61
C LEU A 207 10.98 -10.42 -7.43
N ASN A 208 11.71 -10.14 -8.51
CA ASN A 208 13.16 -9.99 -8.51
C ASN A 208 13.52 -8.62 -9.07
N PRO A 209 13.30 -7.53 -8.30
CA PRO A 209 13.82 -6.24 -8.69
C PRO A 209 15.35 -6.34 -8.83
N PRO A 210 15.98 -5.62 -9.78
CA PRO A 210 17.43 -5.62 -9.93
C PRO A 210 18.09 -5.26 -8.59
N ALA A 211 19.22 -5.92 -8.29
CA ALA A 211 19.90 -5.77 -7.00
C ALA A 211 20.19 -4.28 -6.73
N ALA A 212 19.60 -3.77 -5.64
CA ALA A 212 19.78 -2.39 -5.22
C ALA A 212 21.26 -2.05 -5.09
N GLY A 213 21.70 -0.97 -5.75
CA GLY A 213 22.96 -0.31 -5.43
C GLY A 213 22.97 0.02 -3.94
N GLY A 214 23.93 -0.55 -3.21
CA GLY A 214 23.89 -0.72 -1.75
C GLY A 214 23.85 0.58 -0.96
N GLY A 215 22.67 1.12 -0.73
CA GLY A 215 22.40 2.07 0.34
C GLY A 215 22.41 1.32 1.68
N ILE A 216 23.06 1.88 2.70
CA ILE A 216 23.16 1.28 4.03
C ILE A 216 21.75 1.08 4.59
N VAL A 217 21.33 -0.18 4.70
CA VAL A 217 20.01 -0.57 5.22
C VAL A 217 19.96 -0.24 6.71
N GLY A 218 19.48 0.95 7.04
CA GLY A 218 19.01 1.28 8.38
C GLY A 218 17.49 1.29 8.38
N ALA A 219 16.85 0.15 8.70
CA ALA A 219 15.45 -0.01 9.15
C ALA A 219 14.36 0.94 8.60
N SER A 220 14.51 1.48 7.39
CA SER A 220 13.62 2.48 6.81
C SER A 220 12.88 1.86 5.64
N THR A 221 11.57 1.86 5.79
CA THR A 221 10.54 1.34 4.89
C THR A 221 10.30 2.29 3.71
N THR A 222 11.33 2.75 3.01
CA THR A 222 11.20 3.63 1.83
C THR A 222 12.15 3.12 0.76
N THR A 223 11.75 3.21 -0.52
CA THR A 223 12.64 2.87 -1.64
C THR A 223 13.99 3.55 -1.41
N PRO A 224 15.10 2.79 -1.33
CA PRO A 224 16.38 3.35 -0.92
C PRO A 224 16.84 4.39 -1.94
N THR A 225 17.15 5.57 -1.43
CA THR A 225 17.73 6.66 -2.24
C THR A 225 19.23 6.46 -2.36
N LEU A 226 19.79 6.85 -3.49
CA LEU A 226 21.23 6.89 -3.70
C LEU A 226 21.83 8.00 -2.84
N ASP A 227 22.94 7.70 -2.17
CA ASP A 227 23.78 8.73 -1.58
C ASP A 227 24.55 9.51 -2.67
N GLU A 228 25.23 10.57 -2.28
CA GLU A 228 25.96 11.45 -3.21
C GLU A 228 27.09 10.71 -3.97
N ALA A 229 27.74 9.74 -3.34
CA ALA A 229 28.82 8.98 -3.96
C ALA A 229 28.27 8.00 -5.01
N GLN A 230 27.17 7.33 -4.67
CA GLN A 230 26.46 6.43 -5.57
C GLN A 230 25.84 7.16 -6.75
N LEU A 231 25.19 8.31 -6.51
CA LEU A 231 24.61 9.13 -7.58
C LEU A 231 25.69 9.58 -8.56
N ARG A 232 26.84 10.02 -8.06
CA ARG A 232 27.97 10.41 -8.91
C ARG A 232 28.47 9.24 -9.76
N ALA A 233 28.66 8.06 -9.14
CA ALA A 233 29.08 6.87 -9.87
C ALA A 233 28.05 6.45 -10.94
N ALA A 234 26.75 6.55 -10.65
CA ALA A 234 25.70 6.27 -11.63
C ALA A 234 25.69 7.28 -12.79
N LEU A 235 25.96 8.56 -12.51
CA LEU A 235 26.06 9.60 -13.54
C LEU A 235 27.29 9.44 -14.44
N ASP A 236 28.37 8.81 -13.95
CA ASP A 236 29.55 8.49 -14.78
C ASP A 236 29.18 7.54 -15.94
N ASP A 237 28.18 6.68 -15.75
CA ASP A 237 27.66 5.74 -16.76
C ASP A 237 26.49 6.32 -17.59
N LEU A 238 26.06 7.55 -17.32
CA LEU A 238 24.94 8.24 -17.98
C LEU A 238 25.39 9.58 -18.60
N PRO A 239 26.19 9.56 -19.69
CA PRO A 239 26.89 10.75 -20.19
C PRO A 239 25.97 11.86 -20.74
N TYR A 240 24.70 11.53 -21.03
CA TYR A 240 23.71 12.49 -21.50
C TYR A 240 22.84 13.08 -20.38
N TRP A 241 23.05 12.63 -19.14
CA TRP A 241 22.25 13.02 -18.00
C TRP A 241 23.03 13.92 -17.05
N ALA A 242 22.30 14.81 -16.41
CA ALA A 242 22.74 15.52 -15.22
C ALA A 242 21.79 15.16 -14.08
N GLY A 243 22.22 15.28 -12.82
CA GLY A 243 21.33 14.99 -11.72
C GLY A 243 21.87 15.44 -10.37
N ASP A 244 20.94 15.57 -9.43
CA ASP A 244 21.20 15.80 -8.02
C ASP A 244 20.19 15.00 -7.19
N SER A 245 20.09 15.24 -5.89
CA SER A 245 19.14 14.54 -5.03
C SER A 245 17.67 14.75 -5.44
N ALA A 246 17.34 15.77 -6.23
CA ALA A 246 15.96 16.05 -6.65
C ALA A 246 15.51 15.28 -7.90
N GLY A 247 16.45 14.75 -8.69
CA GLY A 247 16.13 14.00 -9.91
C GLY A 247 17.29 13.90 -10.91
N LEU A 248 17.06 13.10 -11.95
CA LEU A 248 17.89 13.03 -13.14
C LEU A 248 17.23 13.82 -14.28
N TYR A 249 18.03 14.53 -15.06
CA TYR A 249 17.61 15.44 -16.11
C TYR A 249 18.41 15.20 -17.39
N ARG A 250 17.72 15.10 -18.53
CA ARG A 250 18.33 15.04 -19.86
C ARG A 250 17.66 16.03 -20.79
N VAL A 251 18.45 16.76 -21.56
CA VAL A 251 17.95 17.66 -22.61
C VAL A 251 18.15 16.99 -23.95
N ILE A 252 17.06 16.84 -24.70
CA ILE A 252 17.08 16.34 -26.08
C ILE A 252 16.78 17.51 -27.01
N ALA A 253 17.71 17.81 -27.91
CA ALA A 253 17.56 18.84 -28.93
C ALA A 253 17.65 18.20 -30.32
N LEU A 254 16.53 18.18 -31.04
CA LEU A 254 16.40 17.52 -32.34
C LEU A 254 15.48 18.35 -33.26
N PRO A 255 15.57 18.16 -34.59
CA PRO A 255 14.55 18.64 -35.51
C PRO A 255 13.15 18.17 -35.09
N PRO A 256 12.07 18.95 -35.31
CA PRO A 256 10.75 18.67 -34.74
C PRO A 256 10.23 17.26 -35.04
N ASP A 257 10.32 16.82 -36.29
CA ASP A 257 9.84 15.49 -36.70
C ASP A 257 10.59 14.35 -36.00
N ASN A 258 11.89 14.52 -35.77
CA ASN A 258 12.72 13.54 -35.07
C ASN A 258 12.43 13.55 -33.57
N LEU A 259 12.22 14.74 -33.00
CA LEU A 259 11.83 14.88 -31.61
C LEU A 259 10.49 14.20 -31.35
N ASP A 260 9.48 14.43 -32.20
CA ASP A 260 8.16 13.83 -32.02
C ASP A 260 8.22 12.29 -32.14
N ARG A 261 9.10 11.73 -32.99
CA ARG A 261 9.35 10.27 -33.02
C ARG A 261 9.96 9.72 -31.73
N VAL A 262 10.94 10.44 -31.18
CA VAL A 262 11.53 10.09 -29.88
C VAL A 262 10.47 10.12 -28.78
N LEU A 263 9.68 11.19 -28.71
CA LEU A 263 8.61 11.34 -27.72
C LEU A 263 7.58 10.20 -27.82
N ALA A 264 7.17 9.83 -29.03
CA ALA A 264 6.27 8.70 -29.25
C ALA A 264 6.88 7.34 -28.84
N ARG A 265 8.21 7.16 -28.94
CA ARG A 265 8.88 5.96 -28.42
C ARG A 265 8.91 5.96 -26.89
N LEU A 266 9.13 7.10 -26.25
CA LEU A 266 9.10 7.24 -24.80
C LEU A 266 7.69 7.04 -24.22
N ASP A 267 6.65 7.49 -24.92
CA ASP A 267 5.26 7.17 -24.54
C ASP A 267 5.00 5.65 -24.58
N ARG A 268 5.50 4.96 -25.61
CA ARG A 268 5.44 3.48 -25.67
C ARG A 268 6.25 2.81 -24.57
N LEU A 269 7.45 3.31 -24.26
CA LEU A 269 8.25 2.80 -23.14
C LEU A 269 7.47 2.90 -21.82
N ARG A 270 6.74 4.01 -21.60
CA ARG A 270 5.86 4.17 -20.43
C ARG A 270 4.73 3.16 -20.40
N GLU A 271 4.14 2.85 -21.55
CA GLU A 271 3.13 1.80 -21.66
C GLU A 271 3.73 0.41 -21.38
N GLU A 272 4.93 0.11 -21.90
CA GLU A 272 5.62 -1.18 -21.77
C GLU A 272 6.17 -1.48 -20.37
N THR A 273 6.58 -0.45 -19.64
CA THR A 273 7.26 -0.61 -18.33
C THR A 273 6.41 -0.11 -17.15
N GLY A 274 5.30 0.57 -17.46
CA GLY A 274 4.47 1.28 -16.48
C GLY A 274 5.13 2.56 -15.94
N ARG A 275 6.28 2.98 -16.47
CA ARG A 275 7.04 4.14 -15.98
C ARG A 275 7.69 4.94 -17.11
N GLY A 276 7.71 6.26 -16.98
CA GLY A 276 8.34 7.12 -17.97
C GLY A 276 8.81 8.44 -17.38
N PRO A 277 9.63 9.20 -18.13
CA PRO A 277 10.06 10.51 -17.69
C PRO A 277 8.88 11.49 -17.67
N SER A 278 8.97 12.50 -16.81
CA SER A 278 8.22 13.74 -17.01
C SER A 278 8.87 14.52 -18.16
N ILE A 279 8.04 15.08 -19.05
CA ILE A 279 8.52 15.71 -20.29
C ILE A 279 8.08 17.17 -20.31
N GLY A 280 9.05 18.07 -20.23
CA GLY A 280 8.86 19.50 -20.49
C GLY A 280 9.25 19.85 -21.93
N ARG A 281 8.43 20.64 -22.63
CA ARG A 281 8.77 21.15 -23.98
C ARG A 281 8.97 22.67 -23.93
N PRO A 282 10.22 23.16 -23.74
CA PRO A 282 10.50 24.59 -23.81
C PRO A 282 10.34 25.16 -25.24
N GLY A 283 10.21 24.31 -26.26
CA GLY A 283 9.93 24.70 -27.65
C GLY A 283 9.67 23.51 -28.56
N GLY A 284 9.60 23.75 -29.87
CA GLY A 284 9.33 22.71 -30.88
C GLY A 284 10.51 21.77 -31.16
N THR A 285 11.73 22.17 -30.81
CA THR A 285 12.98 21.46 -31.13
C THR A 285 13.74 20.95 -29.90
N ALA A 286 13.15 21.10 -28.71
CA ALA A 286 13.77 20.66 -27.48
C ALA A 286 12.75 20.05 -26.53
N ALA A 287 13.17 18.98 -25.85
CA ALA A 287 12.48 18.40 -24.71
C ALA A 287 13.44 18.26 -23.53
N VAL A 288 12.93 18.49 -22.33
CA VAL A 288 13.61 18.22 -21.07
C VAL A 288 12.93 17.01 -20.45
N LEU A 289 13.69 15.94 -20.31
CA LEU A 289 13.27 14.72 -19.63
C LEU A 289 13.70 14.83 -18.17
N THR A 290 12.76 14.60 -17.26
CA THR A 290 13.02 14.53 -15.83
C THR A 290 12.60 13.17 -15.31
N VAL A 291 13.53 12.46 -14.69
CA VAL A 291 13.31 11.17 -14.05
C VAL A 291 13.47 11.33 -12.54
N ARG A 292 12.42 10.98 -11.80
CA ARG A 292 12.44 10.95 -10.34
C ARG A 292 11.38 10.01 -9.80
N THR A 293 11.69 9.38 -8.67
CA THR A 293 10.74 8.56 -7.92
C THR A 293 9.91 9.46 -7.00
N ASN A 294 8.62 9.65 -7.32
CA ASN A 294 7.78 10.62 -6.57
C ASN A 294 7.54 10.25 -5.09
N GLN A 295 7.68 8.98 -4.72
CA GLN A 295 7.47 8.48 -3.35
C GLN A 295 8.77 8.44 -2.53
N ALA A 296 9.91 8.74 -3.15
CA ALA A 296 11.20 8.83 -2.48
C ALA A 296 11.61 10.30 -2.35
N ASP A 297 12.25 10.66 -1.24
CA ASP A 297 12.84 11.98 -1.05
C ASP A 297 14.27 12.04 -1.62
N GLY A 298 14.44 11.48 -2.83
CA GLY A 298 15.73 11.30 -3.46
C GLY A 298 15.69 10.51 -4.77
N VAL A 299 16.78 10.56 -5.53
CA VAL A 299 17.02 9.67 -6.67
C VAL A 299 17.21 8.24 -6.18
N THR A 300 16.55 7.28 -6.82
CA THR A 300 16.66 5.86 -6.49
C THR A 300 17.39 5.09 -7.59
N ALA A 301 17.79 3.85 -7.33
CA ALA A 301 18.34 2.97 -8.37
C ALA A 301 17.36 2.80 -9.55
N LEU A 302 16.06 2.76 -9.27
CA LEU A 302 15.03 2.68 -10.30
C LEU A 302 15.10 3.90 -11.24
N ASP A 303 15.38 5.10 -10.72
CA ASP A 303 15.55 6.30 -11.57
C ASP A 303 16.72 6.16 -12.56
N VAL A 304 17.81 5.53 -12.12
CA VAL A 304 18.98 5.24 -12.97
C VAL A 304 18.65 4.20 -14.05
N ASP A 305 17.96 3.12 -13.68
CA ASP A 305 17.53 2.08 -14.64
C ASP A 305 16.59 2.65 -15.72
N LEU A 306 15.69 3.56 -15.33
CA LEU A 306 14.83 4.24 -16.28
C LEU A 306 15.63 5.19 -17.19
N ALA A 307 16.65 5.87 -16.67
CA ALA A 307 17.53 6.72 -17.49
C ALA A 307 18.27 5.90 -18.56
N HIS A 308 18.78 4.71 -18.24
CA HIS A 308 19.36 3.78 -19.23
C HIS A 308 18.32 3.32 -20.25
N SER A 309 17.13 2.92 -19.80
CA SER A 309 16.05 2.48 -20.71
C SER A 309 15.61 3.59 -21.67
N ILE A 310 15.65 4.85 -21.22
CA ILE A 310 15.39 6.03 -22.06
C ILE A 310 16.54 6.23 -23.06
N ASP A 311 17.79 6.06 -22.66
CA ASP A 311 18.94 6.14 -23.58
C ASP A 311 18.82 5.11 -24.70
N ASP A 312 18.55 3.84 -24.35
CA ASP A 312 18.33 2.76 -25.32
C ASP A 312 17.17 3.08 -26.28
N ALA A 313 16.06 3.60 -25.75
CA ALA A 313 14.89 3.97 -26.56
C ALA A 313 15.18 5.15 -27.50
N VAL A 314 15.99 6.12 -27.07
CA VAL A 314 16.42 7.26 -27.91
C VAL A 314 17.38 6.78 -28.99
N ASP A 315 18.32 5.89 -28.65
CA ASP A 315 19.30 5.34 -29.58
C ASP A 315 18.66 4.40 -30.62
N GLU A 316 17.62 3.64 -30.25
CA GLU A 316 16.81 2.85 -31.18
C GLU A 316 16.20 3.72 -32.30
N VAL A 317 15.62 4.86 -31.92
CA VAL A 317 15.09 5.85 -32.87
C VAL A 317 16.24 6.50 -33.65
N GLY A 318 17.35 6.79 -32.99
CA GLY A 318 18.61 7.31 -33.55
C GLY A 318 19.15 6.46 -34.70
N ALA A 319 19.29 5.17 -34.48
CA ALA A 319 19.75 4.20 -35.47
C ALA A 319 18.79 4.11 -36.67
N GLY A 320 17.49 4.23 -36.42
CA GLY A 320 16.46 4.32 -37.46
C GLY A 320 16.50 5.60 -38.32
N MET A 321 17.21 6.64 -37.88
CA MET A 321 17.37 7.90 -38.63
C MET A 321 18.61 7.94 -39.52
N ALA A 322 19.65 7.16 -39.21
CA ALA A 322 20.89 7.10 -39.99
C ALA A 322 20.84 6.13 -41.18
N GLY A 323 19.85 5.22 -41.22
CA GLY A 323 19.71 4.20 -42.26
C GLY A 323 18.63 4.46 -43.32
N GLY A 324 18.02 5.66 -43.34
CA GLY A 324 16.94 6.06 -44.24
C GLY A 324 17.38 6.95 -45.41
#